data_AF-A0A7C7UYS6-F1
#
_entry.id   AF-A0A7C7UYS6-F1
#
_cell.length_a   1.000
_cell.length_b   1.000
_cell.length_c   1.000
_cell.angle_alpha   90.00
_cell.angle_beta   90.00
_cell.angle_gamma   90.00
#
_symmetry.space_group_name_H-M   'P 1'
#
loop_
_entity.id
_entity.type
_entity.pdbx_description
1 polymer ?
#
loop_
_entity_poly.entity_id
_entity_poly.type
_entity_poly.pdbx_seq_one_letter_code
_entity_poly.pdbx_strand_id
1 'polypeptide(L)'
;MEFRKTCAYSRTALRGRMSEYWRPIPSVDPARPATALPLAGGWTWFDHLECLSRTAAPRILPIDAAPVEVIAALTTPRIPFDHLSLDQPRLMGILNTT
;
A
#
# COMPACT_ATOMS: atom_id res chain seq x y z
N MET A 1 -8.43 23.39 15.16
CA MET A 1 -7.18 22.78 14.71
C MET A 1 -7.52 21.33 14.36
N GLU A 2 -8.02 21.12 13.14
CA GLU A 2 -8.55 19.83 12.70
C GLU A 2 -7.39 18.86 12.48
N PHE A 3 -7.28 17.86 13.36
CA PHE A 3 -6.52 16.65 13.08
C PHE A 3 -7.22 15.89 11.95
N ARG A 4 -6.91 16.29 10.71
CA ARG A 4 -7.18 15.47 9.54
C ARG A 4 -6.48 14.14 9.78
N LYS A 5 -7.26 13.08 9.95
CA LYS A 5 -6.78 11.70 9.92
C LYS A 5 -6.22 11.43 8.53
N THR A 6 -4.98 11.82 8.28
CA THR A 6 -4.19 11.41 7.11
C THR A 6 -3.71 9.99 7.34
N CYS A 7 -4.64 9.09 7.70
CA CYS A 7 -4.40 7.69 7.43
C CYS A 7 -4.40 7.60 5.92
N ALA A 8 -3.22 7.41 5.34
CA ALA A 8 -3.00 7.17 3.91
C ALA A 8 -3.70 5.90 3.38
N TYR A 9 -4.63 5.34 4.14
CA TYR A 9 -5.67 4.44 3.69
C TYR A 9 -6.91 5.25 3.28
N SER A 10 -6.74 6.12 2.28
CA SER A 10 -7.87 6.71 1.58
C SER A 10 -8.65 5.55 0.95
N ARG A 11 -9.77 5.19 1.57
CA ARG A 11 -10.76 4.19 1.13
C ARG A 11 -11.31 4.43 -0.29
N THR A 12 -10.88 5.52 -0.92
CA THR A 12 -11.35 6.00 -2.22
C THR A 12 -10.34 5.72 -3.34
N ALA A 13 -9.04 5.64 -3.07
CA ALA A 13 -7.99 5.57 -4.11
C ALA A 13 -7.71 4.15 -4.65
N LEU A 14 -8.24 3.09 -4.04
CA LEU A 14 -8.05 1.69 -4.45
C LEU A 14 -9.28 1.07 -5.14
N ARG A 15 -10.28 1.87 -5.51
CA ARG A 15 -11.51 1.38 -6.16
C ARG A 15 -11.33 1.21 -7.67
N GLY A 16 -10.78 0.09 -8.11
CA GLY A 16 -11.16 -0.48 -9.40
C GLY A 16 -12.60 -1.00 -9.32
N ARG A 17 -13.44 -0.74 -10.35
CA ARG A 17 -14.86 -1.14 -10.48
C ARG A 17 -15.53 -1.64 -9.16
N MET A 18 -15.84 -0.71 -8.26
CA MET A 18 -16.75 -0.80 -7.10
C MET A 18 -16.73 -2.01 -6.12
N SER A 19 -15.92 -3.07 -6.26
CA SER A 19 -15.78 -4.07 -5.18
C SER A 19 -14.43 -4.76 -5.05
N GLU A 20 -13.43 -4.42 -5.88
CA GLU A 20 -12.11 -5.04 -5.81
C GLU A 20 -11.14 -4.15 -5.01
N TYR A 21 -10.46 -4.76 -4.03
CA TYR A 21 -9.40 -4.14 -3.24
C TYR A 21 -8.08 -4.82 -3.57
N TRP A 22 -7.06 -4.02 -3.85
CA TRP A 22 -5.75 -4.51 -4.21
C TRP A 22 -4.79 -4.30 -3.05
N ARG A 23 -4.17 -5.37 -2.57
CA ARG A 23 -3.09 -5.31 -1.57
C ARG A 23 -1.78 -5.78 -2.21
N PRO A 24 -0.68 -5.01 -2.12
CA PRO A 24 0.62 -5.51 -2.54
C PRO A 24 1.09 -6.60 -1.59
N ILE A 25 1.82 -7.59 -2.09
CA ILE A 25 2.52 -8.59 -1.28
C ILE A 25 3.97 -8.11 -1.12
N PRO A 26 4.36 -7.53 0.04
CA PRO A 26 5.69 -6.97 0.19
C PRO A 26 6.74 -8.08 0.32
N SER A 27 7.86 -7.89 -0.35
CA SER A 27 9.07 -8.70 -0.24
C SER A 27 10.26 -7.82 0.14
N VAL A 28 11.20 -8.44 0.84
CA VAL A 28 12.52 -7.89 1.19
C VAL A 28 13.64 -8.77 0.65
N ASP A 29 13.30 -9.77 -0.17
CA ASP A 29 14.26 -10.74 -0.66
C ASP A 29 15.32 -10.06 -1.57
N PRO A 30 16.61 -10.43 -1.46
CA PRO A 30 17.66 -9.89 -2.33
C PRO A 30 17.44 -10.19 -3.81
N ALA A 31 16.75 -11.29 -4.15
CA ALA A 31 16.44 -11.70 -5.51
C ALA A 31 15.27 -10.88 -6.10
N ARG A 32 15.42 -9.55 -6.13
CA ARG A 32 14.42 -8.61 -6.63
C ARG A 32 14.28 -8.74 -8.16
N PRO A 33 13.09 -9.09 -8.69
CA PRO A 33 12.83 -9.09 -10.12
C PRO A 33 12.90 -7.68 -10.72
N ALA A 34 13.29 -7.57 -12.00
CA ALA A 34 13.38 -6.28 -12.70
C ALA A 34 12.04 -5.54 -12.83
N THR A 35 10.93 -6.28 -12.82
CA THR A 35 9.57 -5.75 -12.91
C THR A 35 9.02 -5.29 -11.55
N ALA A 36 9.73 -5.56 -10.45
CA ALA A 36 9.24 -5.26 -9.11
C ALA A 36 9.30 -3.76 -8.79
N LEU A 37 8.23 -3.24 -8.20
CA LEU A 37 8.09 -1.83 -7.86
C LEU A 37 8.31 -1.59 -6.35
N PRO A 38 8.88 -0.44 -5.95
CA PRO A 38 9.03 -0.09 -4.55
C PRO A 38 7.67 0.23 -3.93
N LEU A 39 7.44 -0.24 -2.69
CA LEU A 39 6.20 0.04 -1.97
C LEU A 39 6.29 1.39 -1.25
N ALA A 40 5.42 2.32 -1.62
CA ALA A 40 5.25 3.63 -0.98
C ALA A 40 6.56 4.43 -0.81
N GLY A 41 7.50 4.27 -1.75
CA GLY A 41 8.84 4.87 -1.69
C GLY A 41 9.77 4.33 -0.61
N GLY A 42 9.39 3.25 0.07
CA GLY A 42 10.17 2.66 1.16
C GLY A 42 11.09 1.52 0.71
N TRP A 43 11.51 0.73 1.70
CA TRP A 43 12.57 -0.28 1.55
C TRP A 43 12.12 -1.65 1.01
N THR A 44 10.82 -1.88 0.87
CA THR A 44 10.26 -3.15 0.39
C THR A 44 9.84 -3.00 -1.06
N TRP A 45 9.78 -4.13 -1.75
CA TRP A 45 9.32 -4.19 -3.12
C TRP A 45 8.16 -5.19 -3.25
N PHE A 46 7.41 -5.12 -4.33
CA PHE A 46 6.40 -6.11 -4.69
C PHE A 46 6.44 -6.35 -6.19
N ASP A 47 6.09 -7.55 -6.61
CA ASP A 47 5.88 -7.98 -8.00
C ASP A 47 4.51 -8.63 -8.21
N HIS A 48 3.83 -8.97 -7.10
CA HIS A 48 2.48 -9.51 -7.04
C HIS A 48 1.60 -8.69 -6.10
N LEU A 49 0.30 -8.69 -6.41
CA LEU A 49 -0.75 -8.15 -5.60
C LEU A 49 -1.81 -9.20 -5.38
N GLU A 50 -2.53 -9.07 -4.27
CA GLU A 50 -3.73 -9.84 -4.04
C GLU A 50 -4.96 -8.96 -4.27
N CYS A 51 -5.79 -9.41 -5.19
CA CYS A 51 -7.09 -8.84 -5.49
C CYS A 51 -8.14 -9.50 -4.58
N LEU A 52 -8.72 -8.70 -3.71
CA LEU A 52 -9.77 -9.08 -2.78
C LEU A 52 -11.11 -8.58 -3.29
N SER A 53 -12.15 -9.38 -3.15
CA SER A 53 -13.53 -8.98 -3.42
C SER A 53 -14.43 -9.37 -2.26
N ARG A 54 -15.56 -8.70 -2.12
CA ARG A 54 -16.60 -9.08 -1.15
C ARG A 54 -17.41 -10.31 -1.60
N THR A 55 -17.37 -10.63 -2.88
CA THR A 55 -18.24 -11.65 -3.50
C THR A 55 -17.47 -12.80 -4.13
N ALA A 56 -16.14 -12.75 -4.11
CA ALA A 56 -15.29 -13.77 -4.72
C ALA A 56 -14.08 -14.05 -3.82
N ALA A 57 -13.51 -15.24 -3.98
CA ALA A 57 -12.29 -15.63 -3.29
C ALA A 57 -11.10 -14.71 -3.68
N PRO A 58 -10.14 -14.48 -2.78
CA PRO A 58 -8.92 -13.75 -3.08
C PRO A 58 -8.13 -14.38 -4.23
N ARG A 59 -7.49 -13.53 -5.04
CA ARG A 59 -6.61 -13.98 -6.14
C ARG A 59 -5.28 -13.26 -6.06
N ILE A 60 -4.18 -14.00 -6.20
CA ILE A 60 -2.85 -13.42 -6.36
C ILE A 60 -2.60 -13.21 -7.85
N LEU A 61 -2.26 -11.98 -8.21
CA LEU A 61 -2.09 -11.52 -9.59
C LEU A 61 -0.78 -10.71 -9.72
N PRO A 62 -0.13 -10.74 -10.88
CA PRO A 62 1.03 -9.89 -11.17
C PRO A 62 0.67 -8.39 -11.21
N ILE A 63 1.67 -7.52 -11.11
CA ILE A 63 1.51 -6.04 -11.15
C ILE A 63 0.70 -5.54 -12.34
N ASP A 64 0.94 -6.11 -13.52
CA ASP A 64 0.33 -5.70 -14.78
C ASP A 64 -1.19 -5.98 -14.85
N ALA A 65 -1.70 -6.84 -13.97
CA ALA A 65 -3.13 -7.10 -13.86
C ALA A 65 -3.89 -6.03 -13.07
N ALA A 66 -3.19 -5.22 -12.27
CA ALA A 66 -3.80 -4.16 -11.49
C ALA A 66 -3.99 -2.88 -12.34
N PRO A 67 -5.06 -2.10 -12.09
CA PRO A 67 -5.23 -0.80 -12.74
C PRO A 67 -4.05 0.15 -12.45
N VAL A 68 -3.72 1.00 -13.42
CA VAL A 68 -2.57 1.92 -13.32
C VAL A 68 -2.67 2.86 -12.12
N GLU A 69 -3.90 3.30 -11.79
CA GLU A 69 -4.17 4.15 -10.63
C GLU A 69 -3.88 3.44 -9.30
N VAL A 70 -4.10 2.13 -9.23
CA VAL A 70 -3.77 1.31 -8.05
C VAL A 70 -2.26 1.25 -7.89
N ILE A 71 -1.53 0.96 -8.97
CA ILE A 71 -0.07 0.91 -8.95
C ILE A 71 0.53 2.27 -8.58
N ALA A 72 0.01 3.36 -9.15
CA ALA A 72 0.43 4.71 -8.80
C ALA A 72 0.19 5.00 -7.31
N ALA A 73 -0.99 4.67 -6.78
CA ALA A 73 -1.30 4.87 -5.37
C ALA A 73 -0.40 4.05 -4.43
N LEU A 74 -0.06 2.81 -4.80
CA LEU A 74 0.79 1.93 -3.98
C LEU A 74 2.28 2.31 -4.03
N THR A 75 2.75 2.89 -5.12
CA THR A 75 4.16 3.28 -5.30
C THR A 75 4.45 4.70 -4.86
N THR A 76 3.43 5.56 -4.75
CA THR A 76 3.57 6.96 -4.33
C THR A 76 4.26 7.07 -2.96
N PRO A 77 5.38 7.82 -2.85
CA PRO A 77 6.05 8.06 -1.57
C PRO A 77 5.11 8.67 -0.54
N ARG A 78 5.18 8.18 0.70
CA ARG A 78 4.42 8.80 1.80
C ARG A 78 5.03 10.15 2.14
N ILE A 79 4.18 11.18 2.22
CA ILE A 79 4.57 12.49 2.70
C ILE A 79 5.07 12.35 4.15
N PRO A 80 6.21 12.96 4.53
CA PRO A 80 6.68 12.96 5.90
C PRO A 80 5.62 13.47 6.89
N PHE A 81 5.65 12.96 8.12
CA PHE A 81 4.82 13.46 9.20
C PHE A 81 5.67 14.33 10.12
N ASP A 82 5.52 15.65 10.00
CA ASP A 82 6.40 16.60 10.69
C ASP A 82 7.88 16.30 10.37
N HIS A 83 8.74 16.12 11.36
CA HIS A 83 10.14 15.76 11.22
C HIS A 83 10.37 14.23 11.06
N LEU A 84 9.31 13.43 10.95
CA LEU A 84 9.39 11.98 10.77
C LEU A 84 9.24 11.60 9.29
N SER A 85 10.33 11.11 8.71
CA SER A 85 10.27 10.43 7.40
C SER A 85 9.49 9.12 7.51
N LEU A 86 8.70 8.79 6.49
CA LEU A 86 7.86 7.58 6.41
C LEU A 86 8.32 6.60 5.32
N ASP A 87 9.56 6.72 4.86
CA ASP A 87 10.25 5.81 3.93
C ASP A 87 10.81 4.54 4.60
N GLN A 88 10.77 4.48 5.93
CA GLN A 88 11.17 3.33 6.75
C GLN A 88 10.12 3.04 7.83
N PRO A 89 10.08 1.82 8.39
CA PRO A 89 9.13 1.49 9.45
C PRO A 89 9.30 2.39 10.66
N ARG A 90 8.17 2.78 11.25
CA ARG A 90 8.09 3.55 12.50
C ARG A 90 7.25 2.77 13.50
N LEU A 91 7.67 2.80 14.77
CA LEU A 91 6.87 2.25 15.86
C LEU A 91 5.82 3.28 16.28
N MET A 92 4.55 2.87 16.27
CA MET A 92 3.44 3.68 16.77
C MET A 92 3.00 3.12 18.12
N GLY A 93 3.28 3.86 19.19
CA GLY A 93 2.76 3.54 20.51
C GLY A 93 1.27 3.90 20.61
N ILE A 94 0.42 2.92 20.87
CA ILE A 94 -1.00 3.14 21.12
C ILE A 94 -1.22 3.06 22.63
N LEU A 95 -1.71 4.14 23.23
CA LEU A 95 -2.08 4.21 24.64
C LEU A 95 -3.60 4.35 24.73
N ASN A 96 -4.26 3.33 25.26
CA ASN A 96 -5.68 3.39 25.62
C ASN A 96 -5.78 3.60 27.14
N THR A 97 -6.42 4.68 27.57
CA THR A 97 -6.69 4.95 29.00
C THR A 97 -8.11 4.52 29.32
N THR A 98 -8.31 3.89 30.48
CA THR A 98 -9.65 3.58 31.01
C THR A 98 -10.20 4.73 31.83
#